data_AF-A0A2A9HDU2-F1
#
_entry.id   AF-A0A2A9HDU2-F1
#
_cell.length_a   1.000
_cell.length_b   1.000
_cell.length_c   1.000
_cell.angle_alpha   90.00
_cell.angle_beta   90.00
_cell.angle_gamma   90.00
#
_symmetry.space_group_name_H-M   'P 1'
#
loop_
_entity.id
_entity.type
_entity.pdbx_description
1 polymer ?
#
loop_
_entity_poly.entity_id
_entity_poly.type
_entity_poly.pdbx_seq_one_letter_code
_entity_poly.pdbx_strand_id
1 'polypeptide(L)'
;MHPLPRLRRILLALALPAVLLAAAACGDGPDPVPTPTPTPDYGQFGPAPKLGGNILKVYPEHGTTVSQAATRSPNPANPGGICAEVSFDGTPQYGQWFRMAVDGVEVTDKLTWVIPTREAPENGRVCYAPPEGLTPGRHEAAIVVQDPLNPNAQVKQAVGWAFMVAE
;
A
#
# COMPACT_ATOMS: atom_id res chain seq x y z
N MET A 1 -47.64 -3.64 -22.73
CA MET A 1 -48.21 -3.67 -21.36
C MET A 1 -47.73 -2.42 -20.64
N HIS A 2 -48.66 -1.70 -20.01
CA HIS A 2 -48.46 -0.39 -19.39
C HIS A 2 -47.47 -0.41 -18.19
N PRO A 3 -46.83 0.74 -17.89
CA PRO A 3 -45.85 0.92 -16.82
C PRO A 3 -46.53 1.30 -15.49
N LEU A 4 -45.86 1.10 -14.35
CA LEU A 4 -46.18 1.84 -13.13
C LEU A 4 -44.91 2.24 -12.33
N PRO A 5 -44.76 3.53 -11.99
CA PRO A 5 -43.75 4.06 -11.08
C PRO A 5 -44.26 4.03 -9.63
N ARG A 6 -43.36 4.10 -8.65
CA ARG A 6 -43.74 4.46 -7.27
C ARG A 6 -43.13 5.78 -6.83
N LEU A 7 -44.01 6.76 -6.80
CA LEU A 7 -43.92 8.08 -6.22
C LEU A 7 -44.12 7.99 -4.70
N ARG A 8 -43.26 8.66 -3.91
CA ARG A 8 -43.58 9.30 -2.60
C ARG A 8 -42.33 10.12 -2.21
N ARG A 9 -42.20 11.40 -2.60
CA ARG A 9 -42.78 12.61 -1.96
C ARG A 9 -42.78 12.56 -0.44
N ILE A 10 -41.74 13.13 0.18
CA ILE A 10 -41.87 13.93 1.40
C ILE A 10 -40.95 15.15 1.25
N LEU A 11 -41.55 16.30 0.95
CA LEU A 11 -41.02 17.63 1.21
C LEU A 11 -41.42 18.00 2.64
N LEU A 12 -40.48 18.49 3.45
CA LEU A 12 -40.83 19.41 4.53
C LEU A 12 -39.73 20.48 4.63
N ALA A 13 -40.08 21.66 4.15
CA ALA A 13 -39.38 22.90 4.40
C ALA A 13 -39.76 23.40 5.81
N LEU A 14 -38.78 23.95 6.52
CA LEU A 14 -39.02 24.79 7.69
C LEU A 14 -38.12 26.01 7.60
N ALA A 15 -38.75 27.17 7.63
CA ALA A 15 -38.20 28.50 7.43
C ALA A 15 -38.12 29.26 8.77
N LEU A 16 -36.97 29.93 8.99
CA LEU A 16 -36.72 31.23 9.66
C LEU A 16 -37.18 31.45 11.13
N PRO A 17 -36.43 32.22 11.97
CA PRO A 17 -36.08 33.62 11.68
C PRO A 17 -34.66 34.10 12.07
N ALA A 18 -34.38 35.32 11.63
CA ALA A 18 -33.15 36.10 11.71
C ALA A 18 -32.90 36.78 13.08
N VAL A 19 -31.80 37.55 13.09
CA VAL A 19 -31.46 38.72 13.93
C VAL A 19 -30.40 38.45 15.01
N LEU A 20 -29.17 38.93 14.79
CA LEU A 20 -28.55 40.07 15.53
C LEU A 20 -27.14 40.37 15.01
N LEU A 21 -26.93 41.64 14.63
CA LEU A 21 -25.61 42.26 14.41
C LEU A 21 -24.84 42.34 15.74
N ALA A 22 -23.54 42.10 15.72
CA ALA A 22 -22.58 42.78 16.59
C ALA A 22 -21.18 42.84 15.96
N ALA A 23 -20.77 44.08 15.70
CA ALA A 23 -19.44 44.69 15.68
C ALA A 23 -18.17 43.85 15.52
N ALA A 24 -17.34 44.36 14.61
CA ALA A 24 -15.92 44.10 14.44
C ALA A 24 -15.11 44.20 15.76
N ALA A 25 -14.20 43.25 15.92
CA ALA A 25 -12.89 43.49 16.52
C ALA A 25 -11.90 42.59 15.77
N CYS A 26 -11.13 43.18 14.85
CA CYS A 26 -9.89 42.60 14.36
C CYS A 26 -8.94 42.53 15.56
N GLY A 27 -8.83 41.37 16.17
CA GLY A 27 -7.67 41.04 16.97
C GLY A 27 -6.60 40.54 16.01
N ASP A 28 -5.59 41.37 15.72
CA ASP A 28 -4.27 40.91 15.30
C ASP A 28 -3.69 40.08 16.46
N GLY A 29 -4.17 38.85 16.59
CA GLY A 29 -3.47 37.84 17.35
C GLY A 29 -2.23 37.43 16.57
N PRO A 30 -1.08 37.22 17.22
CA PRO A 30 0.08 36.68 16.54
C PRO A 30 -0.32 35.41 15.80
N ASP A 31 0.12 35.27 14.55
CA ASP A 31 -0.09 34.06 13.76
C ASP A 31 0.17 32.83 14.63
N PRO A 32 -0.72 31.83 14.63
CA PRO A 32 -0.44 30.60 15.34
C PRO A 32 0.88 30.06 14.81
N VAL A 33 1.89 30.05 15.68
CA VAL A 33 3.16 29.37 15.39
C VAL A 33 2.78 27.97 14.94
N PRO A 34 3.20 27.52 13.73
CA PRO A 34 2.91 26.17 13.30
C PRO A 34 3.45 25.24 14.38
N THR A 35 2.54 24.60 15.10
CA THR A 35 2.91 23.59 16.08
C THR A 35 3.65 22.54 15.27
N PRO A 36 4.91 22.20 15.59
CA PRO A 36 5.58 21.13 14.89
C PRO A 36 4.69 19.90 15.05
N THR A 37 4.13 19.42 13.94
CA THR A 37 3.40 18.17 13.92
C THR A 37 4.33 17.14 14.54
N PRO A 38 3.94 16.45 15.63
CA PRO A 38 4.78 15.42 16.19
C PRO A 38 5.10 14.44 15.07
N THR A 39 6.38 14.38 14.68
CA THR A 39 6.85 13.30 13.80
C THR A 39 6.64 12.05 14.65
N PRO A 40 5.78 11.11 14.25
CA PRO A 40 5.49 9.99 15.12
C PRO A 40 6.79 9.21 15.29
N ASP A 41 7.21 9.04 16.53
CA ASP A 41 8.34 8.20 16.87
C ASP A 41 7.88 6.73 16.77
N TYR A 42 7.89 6.20 15.56
CA TYR A 42 7.45 4.84 15.23
C TYR A 42 8.48 3.78 15.65
N GLY A 43 8.96 3.77 16.90
CA GLY A 43 10.13 3.00 17.30
C GLY A 43 10.11 1.49 16.94
N GLN A 44 10.75 0.96 15.90
CA GLN A 44 11.48 1.52 14.74
C GLN A 44 11.54 0.37 13.72
N PHE A 45 10.45 0.10 13.02
CA PHE A 45 10.30 -0.94 11.96
C PHE A 45 10.57 -2.43 12.31
N GLY A 46 11.23 -2.76 13.43
CA GLY A 46 11.67 -4.12 13.76
C GLY A 46 13.10 -4.41 13.26
N PRO A 47 13.58 -5.66 13.35
CA PRO A 47 14.89 -6.01 12.80
C PRO A 47 14.87 -5.95 11.28
N ALA A 48 15.97 -5.50 10.68
CA ALA A 48 16.13 -5.54 9.24
C ALA A 48 16.00 -6.98 8.70
N PRO A 49 15.27 -7.19 7.59
CA PRO A 49 15.12 -8.51 7.00
C PRO A 49 16.45 -9.06 6.51
N LYS A 50 16.60 -10.38 6.57
CA LYS A 50 17.67 -11.09 5.87
C LYS A 50 17.28 -11.28 4.41
N LEU A 51 17.90 -10.51 3.53
CA LEU A 51 17.78 -10.65 2.08
C LEU A 51 18.86 -11.60 1.54
N GLY A 52 18.68 -12.05 0.31
CA GLY A 52 19.47 -13.10 -0.34
C GLY A 52 18.66 -14.37 -0.58
N GLY A 53 19.21 -15.33 -1.31
CA GLY A 53 18.45 -16.51 -1.75
C GLY A 53 17.44 -16.15 -2.84
N ASN A 54 16.15 -16.40 -2.59
CA ASN A 54 15.08 -16.11 -3.54
C ASN A 54 14.56 -14.67 -3.46
N ILE A 55 14.71 -14.00 -2.32
CA ILE A 55 14.31 -12.59 -2.15
C ILE A 55 15.56 -11.73 -2.11
N LEU A 56 15.85 -11.04 -3.21
CA LEU A 56 17.12 -10.34 -3.42
C LEU A 56 17.07 -8.90 -2.89
N LYS A 57 15.99 -8.19 -3.16
CA LYS A 57 15.75 -6.81 -2.72
C LYS A 57 14.27 -6.58 -2.44
N VAL A 58 13.97 -5.58 -1.62
CA VAL A 58 12.60 -5.10 -1.36
C VAL A 58 12.51 -3.58 -1.53
N TYR A 59 11.35 -3.11 -1.93
CA TYR A 59 11.01 -1.70 -2.04
C TYR A 59 9.57 -1.45 -1.55
N PRO A 60 9.27 -0.36 -0.84
CA PRO A 60 10.23 0.51 -0.17
C PRO A 60 11.14 -0.28 0.77
N GLU A 61 12.38 0.20 0.95
CA GLU A 61 13.35 -0.48 1.79
C GLU A 61 12.90 -0.47 3.25
N HIS A 62 13.28 -1.52 3.99
CA HIS A 62 13.00 -1.58 5.42
C HIS A 62 13.54 -0.34 6.12
N GLY A 63 12.72 0.29 6.96
CA GLY A 63 13.18 1.43 7.73
C GLY A 63 13.11 2.78 7.02
N THR A 64 12.65 2.81 5.77
CA THR A 64 12.62 4.04 4.96
C THR A 64 11.25 4.71 4.96
N THR A 65 11.26 6.01 4.63
CA THR A 65 10.06 6.79 4.33
C THR A 65 10.06 7.15 2.86
N VAL A 66 8.95 6.86 2.16
CA VAL A 66 8.71 7.26 0.77
C VAL A 66 7.48 8.17 0.69
N SER A 67 7.36 8.98 -0.36
CA SER A 67 6.13 9.76 -0.58
C SER A 67 5.01 8.88 -1.12
N GLN A 68 3.77 9.27 -0.87
CA GLN A 68 2.58 8.63 -1.41
C GLN A 68 2.66 8.53 -2.93
N ALA A 69 3.09 9.61 -3.58
CA ALA A 69 3.26 9.68 -5.03
C ALA A 69 4.23 8.62 -5.58
N ALA A 70 5.30 8.28 -4.85
CA ALA A 70 6.28 7.28 -5.27
C ALA A 70 5.69 5.85 -5.30
N THR A 71 4.63 5.62 -4.53
CA THR A 71 3.96 4.31 -4.46
C THR A 71 2.87 4.12 -5.53
N ARG A 72 2.49 5.17 -6.24
CA ARG A 72 1.50 5.09 -7.33
C ARG A 72 2.05 4.28 -8.50
N SER A 73 1.17 3.60 -9.21
CA SER A 73 1.56 2.71 -10.32
C SER A 73 0.89 3.08 -11.65
N PRO A 74 1.21 4.24 -12.25
CA PRO A 74 0.64 4.63 -13.53
C PRO A 74 1.14 3.78 -14.71
N ASN A 75 2.28 3.09 -14.55
CA ASN A 75 2.88 2.24 -15.58
C ASN A 75 3.04 0.80 -15.06
N PRO A 76 2.27 -0.18 -15.57
CA PRO A 76 2.41 -1.58 -15.18
C PRO A 76 3.79 -2.20 -15.46
N ALA A 77 4.55 -1.66 -16.43
CA ALA A 77 5.91 -2.12 -16.72
C ALA A 77 6.95 -1.60 -15.71
N ASN A 78 6.61 -0.57 -14.94
CA ASN A 78 7.44 -0.08 -13.83
C ASN A 78 6.55 0.28 -12.63
N PRO A 79 6.07 -0.72 -11.87
CA PRO A 79 5.21 -0.47 -10.73
C PRO A 79 5.96 0.29 -9.63
N GLY A 80 5.27 1.25 -8.98
CA GLY A 80 5.77 1.94 -7.78
C GLY A 80 5.64 1.03 -6.56
N GLY A 81 4.45 1.06 -5.94
CA GLY A 81 3.94 0.05 -5.01
C GLY A 81 4.89 -0.49 -3.95
N ILE A 82 4.62 -1.73 -3.54
CA ILE A 82 5.46 -2.58 -2.70
C ILE A 82 6.02 -3.66 -3.59
N CYS A 83 7.34 -3.73 -3.76
CA CYS A 83 7.99 -4.62 -4.70
C CYS A 83 9.08 -5.47 -4.06
N ALA A 84 9.37 -6.62 -4.67
CA ALA A 84 10.56 -7.40 -4.40
C ALA A 84 11.24 -7.80 -5.72
N GLU A 85 12.58 -7.74 -5.77
CA GLU A 85 13.38 -8.44 -6.77
C GLU A 85 13.61 -9.87 -6.28
N VAL A 86 13.34 -10.85 -7.13
CA VAL A 86 13.38 -12.27 -6.77
C VAL A 86 14.22 -13.10 -7.73
N SER A 87 14.79 -14.18 -7.19
CA SER A 87 15.43 -15.26 -7.95
C SER A 87 14.52 -16.48 -7.97
N PHE A 88 14.40 -17.14 -9.13
CA PHE A 88 13.64 -18.38 -9.30
C PHE A 88 14.47 -19.64 -8.99
N ASP A 89 15.68 -19.50 -8.45
CA ASP A 89 16.56 -20.63 -8.16
C ASP A 89 15.93 -21.66 -7.22
N GLY A 90 15.98 -22.92 -7.64
CA GLY A 90 15.36 -24.06 -6.98
C GLY A 90 13.85 -23.93 -6.77
N THR A 91 13.13 -23.21 -7.64
CA THR A 91 11.66 -23.22 -7.72
C THR A 91 11.23 -23.94 -9.00
N PRO A 92 10.43 -25.03 -8.93
CA PRO A 92 9.96 -25.76 -10.12
C PRO A 92 9.07 -24.94 -11.03
N GLN A 93 8.37 -23.95 -10.47
CA GLN A 93 7.54 -22.98 -11.19
C GLN A 93 7.97 -21.58 -10.74
N TYR A 94 7.91 -20.61 -11.64
CA TYR A 94 8.40 -19.24 -11.40
C TYR A 94 7.56 -18.48 -10.35
N GLY A 95 6.75 -17.50 -10.77
CA GLY A 95 6.07 -16.60 -9.83
C GLY A 95 5.08 -17.25 -8.86
N GLN A 96 4.61 -18.47 -9.12
CA GLN A 96 3.61 -19.15 -8.29
C GLN A 96 4.10 -19.51 -6.89
N TRP A 97 5.42 -19.64 -6.70
CA TRP A 97 6.01 -19.96 -5.39
C TRP A 97 6.07 -18.76 -4.44
N PHE A 98 5.77 -17.55 -4.94
CA PHE A 98 5.89 -16.31 -4.19
C PHE A 98 4.50 -15.82 -3.79
N ARG A 99 4.27 -15.71 -2.49
CA ARG A 99 3.03 -15.15 -1.93
C ARG A 99 3.37 -13.92 -1.12
N MET A 100 2.52 -12.90 -1.21
CA MET A 100 2.74 -11.63 -0.54
C MET A 100 1.55 -11.27 0.33
N ALA A 101 1.82 -10.71 1.51
CA ALA A 101 0.85 -10.06 2.35
C ALA A 101 1.28 -8.62 2.65
N VAL A 102 0.32 -7.73 2.77
CA VAL A 102 0.50 -6.31 3.10
C VAL A 102 -0.47 -5.98 4.23
N ASP A 103 0.05 -5.42 5.31
CA ASP A 103 -0.71 -5.07 6.53
C ASP A 103 -1.55 -6.25 7.06
N GLY A 104 -0.99 -7.45 6.99
CA GLY A 104 -1.64 -8.70 7.43
C GLY A 104 -2.68 -9.28 6.45
N VAL A 105 -2.89 -8.64 5.29
CA VAL A 105 -3.82 -9.10 4.25
C VAL A 105 -3.05 -9.73 3.10
N GLU A 106 -3.40 -10.96 2.71
CA GLU A 106 -2.82 -11.60 1.52
C GLU A 106 -3.23 -10.85 0.24
N VAL A 107 -2.24 -10.56 -0.61
CA VAL A 107 -2.41 -9.82 -1.88
C VAL A 107 -1.83 -10.57 -3.08
N THR A 108 -1.54 -11.86 -2.93
CA THR A 108 -0.90 -12.71 -3.95
C THR A 108 -1.61 -12.65 -5.32
N ASP A 109 -2.94 -12.59 -5.33
CA ASP A 109 -3.76 -12.52 -6.53
C ASP A 109 -3.76 -11.14 -7.22
N LYS A 110 -3.23 -10.11 -6.55
CA LYS A 110 -3.13 -8.72 -7.02
C LYS A 110 -1.71 -8.35 -7.46
N LEU A 111 -0.80 -9.31 -7.48
CA LEU A 111 0.61 -9.06 -7.80
C LEU A 111 0.81 -8.81 -9.30
N THR A 112 1.53 -7.75 -9.60
CA THR A 112 2.04 -7.44 -10.93
C THR A 112 3.45 -8.01 -11.06
N TRP A 113 3.69 -8.82 -12.09
CA TRP A 113 4.99 -9.39 -12.40
C TRP A 113 5.65 -8.69 -13.57
N VAL A 114 6.90 -8.27 -13.37
CA VAL A 114 7.80 -7.81 -14.43
C VAL A 114 8.92 -8.85 -14.54
N ILE A 115 8.87 -9.65 -15.61
CA ILE A 115 9.84 -10.71 -15.88
C ILE A 115 10.64 -10.32 -17.14
N PRO A 116 11.98 -10.26 -17.09
CA PRO A 116 12.80 -9.81 -18.22
C PRO A 116 12.67 -10.66 -19.49
N THR A 117 12.51 -11.97 -19.32
CA THR A 117 12.34 -12.93 -20.42
C THR A 117 11.23 -13.93 -20.08
N ARG A 118 10.52 -14.41 -21.11
CA ARG A 118 9.55 -15.51 -20.95
C ARG A 118 10.20 -16.88 -21.09
N GLU A 119 11.35 -16.95 -21.76
CA GLU A 119 12.10 -18.18 -21.94
C GLU A 119 13.08 -18.33 -20.77
N ALA A 120 12.88 -19.38 -19.97
CA ALA A 120 13.71 -19.75 -18.81
C ALA A 120 14.12 -18.55 -17.91
N PRO A 121 13.16 -17.77 -17.36
CA PRO A 121 13.51 -16.67 -16.47
C PRO A 121 14.25 -17.18 -15.22
N GLU A 122 15.34 -16.50 -14.90
CA GLU A 122 16.11 -16.75 -13.66
C GLU A 122 15.69 -15.80 -12.53
N ASN A 123 15.09 -14.66 -12.88
CA ASN A 123 14.69 -13.63 -11.93
C ASN A 123 13.43 -12.90 -12.39
N GLY A 124 12.88 -12.10 -11.48
CA GLY A 124 11.75 -11.22 -11.76
C GLY A 124 11.60 -10.15 -10.70
N ARG A 125 10.72 -9.19 -10.98
CA ARG A 125 10.24 -8.23 -10.00
C ARG A 125 8.74 -8.45 -9.80
N VAL A 126 8.33 -8.59 -8.55
CA VAL A 126 6.94 -8.80 -8.15
C VAL A 126 6.49 -7.63 -7.30
N CYS A 127 5.33 -7.06 -7.61
CA CYS A 127 4.84 -5.87 -6.94
C CYS A 127 3.36 -5.95 -6.58
N TYR A 128 3.00 -5.55 -5.36
CA TYR A 128 1.66 -5.07 -5.04
C TYR A 128 1.59 -3.56 -5.32
N ALA A 129 0.82 -3.16 -6.32
CA ALA A 129 0.92 -1.82 -6.90
C ALA A 129 -0.46 -1.20 -7.16
N PRO A 130 -1.16 -0.72 -6.11
CA PRO A 130 -2.45 -0.06 -6.27
C PRO A 130 -2.32 1.20 -7.15
N PRO A 131 -3.23 1.42 -8.11
CA PRO A 131 -3.17 2.57 -9.02
C PRO A 131 -3.09 3.93 -8.29
N GLU A 132 -3.84 4.07 -7.21
CA GLU A 132 -3.93 5.25 -6.35
C GLU A 132 -2.71 5.44 -5.43
N GLY A 133 -1.82 4.44 -5.35
CA GLY A 133 -0.72 4.38 -4.39
C GLY A 133 -1.18 3.86 -3.03
N LEU A 134 -0.23 3.74 -2.11
CA LEU A 134 -0.50 3.36 -0.72
C LEU A 134 -1.08 4.54 0.03
N THR A 135 -1.80 4.28 1.12
CA THR A 135 -2.25 5.33 2.03
C THR A 135 -1.06 5.90 2.81
N PRO A 136 -1.06 7.18 3.21
CA PRO A 136 -0.08 7.67 4.18
C PRO A 136 -0.15 6.89 5.49
N GLY A 137 0.99 6.62 6.10
CA GLY A 137 1.09 5.85 7.33
C GLY A 137 2.17 4.76 7.29
N ARG A 138 2.20 3.97 8.35
CA ARG A 138 3.11 2.82 8.48
C ARG A 138 2.52 1.62 7.76
N HIS A 139 3.35 0.94 6.98
CA HIS A 139 2.99 -0.30 6.30
C HIS A 139 3.95 -1.43 6.68
N GLU A 140 3.41 -2.64 6.67
CA GLU A 140 4.17 -3.88 6.75
C GLU A 140 3.91 -4.73 5.51
N ALA A 141 4.94 -5.38 5.01
CA ALA A 141 4.84 -6.34 3.94
C ALA A 141 5.61 -7.61 4.28
N ALA A 142 5.10 -8.73 3.79
CA ALA A 142 5.78 -10.01 3.88
C ALA A 142 5.70 -10.73 2.54
N ILE A 143 6.81 -11.33 2.12
CA ILE A 143 6.87 -12.23 0.98
C ILE A 143 7.43 -13.58 1.45
N VAL A 144 6.75 -14.65 1.05
CA VAL A 144 7.13 -16.02 1.37
C VAL A 144 7.32 -16.82 0.10
N VAL A 145 8.33 -17.68 0.11
CA VAL A 145 8.64 -18.65 -0.93
C VAL A 145 8.21 -20.02 -0.42
N GLN A 146 7.13 -20.54 -0.97
CA GLN A 146 6.47 -21.75 -0.50
C GLN A 146 5.88 -22.52 -1.68
N ASP A 147 5.82 -23.86 -1.56
CA ASP A 147 5.15 -24.72 -2.53
C ASP A 147 3.66 -24.33 -2.67
N PRO A 148 3.22 -23.86 -3.85
CA PRO A 148 1.83 -23.44 -4.05
C PRO A 148 0.84 -24.61 -4.03
N LEU A 149 1.31 -25.84 -4.26
CA LEU A 149 0.48 -27.04 -4.28
C LEU A 149 0.41 -27.72 -2.91
N ASN A 150 1.27 -27.33 -1.98
CA ASN A 150 1.29 -27.84 -0.62
C ASN A 150 1.58 -26.72 0.41
N PRO A 151 0.54 -26.00 0.86
CA PRO A 151 0.68 -24.93 1.85
C PRO A 151 1.19 -25.38 3.23
N ASN A 152 1.25 -26.69 3.49
CA ASN A 152 1.81 -27.26 4.71
C ASN A 152 3.29 -27.65 4.56
N ALA A 153 3.85 -27.56 3.35
CA ALA A 153 5.28 -27.77 3.13
C ALA A 153 6.10 -26.70 3.85
N GLN A 154 7.35 -27.05 4.14
CA GLN A 154 8.31 -26.14 4.74
C GLN A 154 8.46 -24.89 3.86
N VAL A 155 8.34 -23.72 4.48
CA VAL A 155 8.64 -22.43 3.83
C VAL A 155 10.13 -22.39 3.50
N LYS A 156 10.45 -22.18 2.22
CA LYS A 156 11.83 -22.09 1.73
C LYS A 156 12.50 -20.80 2.17
N GLN A 157 11.76 -19.70 2.13
CA GLN A 157 12.21 -18.40 2.63
C GLN A 157 11.00 -17.54 3.04
N ALA A 158 11.15 -16.74 4.09
CA ALA A 158 10.20 -15.73 4.49
C ALA A 158 10.94 -14.41 4.75
N VAL A 159 10.44 -13.31 4.20
CA VAL A 159 10.98 -11.97 4.39
C VAL A 159 9.83 -11.04 4.75
N GLY A 160 9.89 -10.46 5.94
CA GLY A 160 8.98 -9.40 6.39
C GLY A 160 9.72 -8.08 6.55
N TRP A 161 9.11 -6.96 6.15
CA TRP A 161 9.69 -5.64 6.31
C TRP A 161 8.62 -4.57 6.53
N ALA A 162 9.04 -3.41 7.00
CA ALA A 162 8.16 -2.29 7.29
C ALA A 162 8.77 -0.98 6.81
N PHE A 163 7.93 -0.05 6.40
CA PHE A 163 8.32 1.25 5.84
C PHE A 163 7.20 2.28 6.09
N MET A 164 7.52 3.55 5.88
CA MET A 164 6.59 4.67 6.04
C MET A 164 6.21 5.25 4.68
N VAL A 165 4.95 5.65 4.56
CA VAL A 165 4.45 6.46 3.45
C VAL A 165 4.08 7.84 4.01
N ALA A 166 4.78 8.86 3.56
CA ALA A 166 4.46 10.26 3.80
C ALA A 166 3.47 10.78 2.74
N GLU A 167 2.83 11.92 3.00
CA GLU A 167 1.91 12.58 2.05
C GLU A 167 2.55 12.92 0.69
#